data_AF-A0A1D7UWT6-F1
#
_entry.id   AF-A0A1D7UWT6-F1
#
_cell.length_a   1.000
_cell.length_b   1.000
_cell.length_c   1.000
_cell.angle_alpha   90.00
_cell.angle_beta   90.00
_cell.angle_gamma   90.00
#
_symmetry.space_group_name_H-M   'P 1'
#
loop_
_entity.id
_entity.type
_entity.pdbx_description
1 polymer ?
#
loop_
_entity_poly.entity_id
_entity_poly.type
_entity_poly.pdbx_seq_one_letter_code
_entity_poly.pdbx_strand_id
1 'polypeptide(L)'
;MKIYSGAFTSLRVEQPPLFVTKNGLKRKISVQEPQKVLEKSIAYSLEKNVLLISYTLLLDHTGDSRIAENSYLRFSERFRETFTQDSWFFLSNRIETFLKEYEQTKLDFQYESEF
;
A
#
# COMPACT_ATOMS: atom_id res chain seq x y z
N MET A 1 -10.76 10.14 9.87
CA MET A 1 -9.78 9.99 8.76
C MET A 1 -8.48 9.41 9.31
N LYS A 2 -7.85 8.44 8.62
CA LYS A 2 -6.51 7.95 8.99
C LYS A 2 -5.46 8.65 8.10
N ILE A 3 -4.30 8.96 8.68
CA ILE A 3 -3.14 9.49 7.97
C ILE A 3 -1.99 8.53 8.19
N TYR A 4 -1.49 7.96 7.11
CA TYR A 4 -0.30 7.12 7.11
C TYR A 4 0.93 7.97 6.89
N SER A 5 2.03 7.60 7.51
CA SER A 5 3.30 8.32 7.34
C SER A 5 4.48 7.40 7.55
N GLY A 6 5.57 7.68 6.85
CA GLY A 6 6.83 7.00 7.00
C GLY A 6 7.99 7.92 6.65
N ALA A 7 9.17 7.54 7.10
CA ALA A 7 10.42 8.19 6.75
C ALA A 7 11.49 7.12 6.54
N PHE A 8 12.29 7.23 5.48
CA PHE A 8 13.50 6.44 5.38
C PHE A 8 14.65 7.22 5.97
N THR A 9 15.52 6.48 6.63
CA THR A 9 16.83 6.97 7.00
C THR A 9 17.83 6.05 6.33
N SER A 10 19.00 6.57 5.97
CA SER A 10 20.10 5.78 5.38
C SER A 10 20.46 4.54 6.21
N LEU A 11 20.12 4.54 7.51
CA LEU A 11 20.35 3.44 8.45
C LEU A 11 19.22 2.38 8.50
N ARG A 12 18.04 2.64 7.94
CA ARG A 12 16.87 1.74 8.01
C ARG A 12 16.13 1.67 6.68
N VAL A 13 16.87 1.37 5.62
CA VAL A 13 16.31 1.26 4.28
C VAL A 13 15.39 0.04 4.15
N GLU A 14 15.68 -1.07 4.83
CA GLU A 14 14.92 -2.32 4.66
C GLU A 14 13.61 -2.38 5.44
N GLN A 15 13.49 -1.64 6.54
CA GLN A 15 12.28 -1.60 7.38
C GLN A 15 12.02 -0.18 7.90
N PRO A 16 11.50 0.70 7.03
CA PRO A 16 11.17 2.06 7.41
C PRO A 16 10.13 2.06 8.53
N PRO A 17 10.28 2.93 9.54
CA PRO A 17 9.25 3.11 10.55
C PRO A 17 7.97 3.65 9.90
N LEU A 18 6.89 2.86 9.98
CA LEU A 18 5.58 3.20 9.46
C LEU A 18 4.64 3.55 10.61
N PHE A 19 3.83 4.59 10.42
CA PHE A 19 2.88 5.07 11.42
C PHE A 19 1.52 5.36 10.81
N VAL A 20 0.49 5.20 11.63
CA VAL A 20 -0.88 5.63 11.32
C VAL A 20 -1.39 6.54 12.43
N THR A 21 -1.96 7.68 12.03
CA THR A 21 -2.59 8.64 12.92
C THR A 21 -4.09 8.63 12.68
N LYS A 22 -4.89 8.46 13.73
CA LYS A 22 -6.36 8.49 13.68
C LYS A 22 -6.88 9.23 14.92
N ASN A 23 -7.74 10.22 14.73
CA ASN A 23 -8.33 11.00 15.81
C ASN A 23 -7.28 11.60 16.77
N GLY A 24 -6.17 12.11 16.22
CA GLY A 24 -5.06 12.68 17.01
C GLY A 24 -4.11 11.64 17.65
N LEU A 25 -4.45 10.35 17.62
CA LEU A 25 -3.60 9.29 18.17
C LEU A 25 -2.71 8.68 17.09
N LYS A 26 -1.40 8.71 17.30
CA LYS A 26 -0.39 8.11 16.41
C LYS A 26 0.07 6.76 16.97
N ARG A 27 0.04 5.72 16.15
CA ARG A 27 0.61 4.40 16.48
C ARG A 27 1.57 3.92 15.40
N LYS A 28 2.57 3.15 15.82
CA LYS A 28 3.46 2.44 14.90
C LYS A 28 2.73 1.23 14.31
N ILE A 29 3.00 0.94 13.05
CA ILE A 29 2.53 -0.24 12.34
C ILE A 29 3.75 -1.00 11.82
N SER A 30 3.71 -2.32 11.97
CA SER A 30 4.76 -3.20 11.45
C SER A 30 4.54 -3.41 9.96
N VAL A 31 5.62 -3.31 9.20
CA VAL A 31 5.62 -3.67 7.79
C VAL A 31 5.35 -5.17 7.70
N GLN A 32 4.40 -5.55 6.85
CA GLN A 32 4.05 -6.94 6.57
C GLN A 32 4.43 -7.28 5.13
N GLU A 33 4.89 -8.51 4.92
CA GLU A 33 5.23 -8.99 3.59
C GLU A 33 4.05 -9.75 2.97
N PRO A 34 3.61 -9.41 1.76
CA PRO A 34 2.62 -10.19 1.04
C PRO A 34 3.21 -11.54 0.63
N GLN A 35 2.38 -12.58 0.66
CA GLN A 35 2.75 -13.94 0.29
C GLN A 35 3.27 -14.00 -1.16
N LYS A 36 2.66 -13.22 -2.07
CA LYS A 36 3.01 -13.20 -3.49
C LYS A 36 4.31 -12.46 -3.83
N VAL A 37 4.88 -11.65 -2.93
CA VAL A 37 6.18 -10.97 -3.19
C VAL A 37 7.36 -11.92 -3.04
N LEU A 38 7.23 -12.97 -2.22
CA LEU A 38 8.25 -14.01 -2.09
C LEU A 38 8.49 -14.76 -3.41
N GLU A 39 7.50 -14.79 -4.31
CA GLU A 39 7.59 -15.53 -5.58
C GLU A 39 8.27 -14.73 -6.71
N LYS A 40 8.50 -13.41 -6.56
CA LYS A 40 8.91 -12.52 -7.68
C LYS A 40 10.12 -11.62 -7.44
N SER A 41 10.95 -11.89 -6.44
CA SER A 41 12.01 -10.96 -6.02
C SER A 41 13.20 -10.84 -7.00
N ILE A 42 13.11 -9.89 -7.95
CA ILE A 42 14.25 -9.10 -8.51
C ILE A 42 13.83 -7.62 -8.56
N ALA A 43 13.50 -7.02 -7.42
CA ALA A 43 13.20 -5.59 -7.33
C ALA A 43 14.30 -4.87 -6.55
N TYR A 44 14.71 -3.69 -7.02
CA TYR A 44 15.64 -2.84 -6.26
C TYR A 44 15.05 -2.53 -4.87
N SER A 45 15.90 -2.28 -3.87
CA SER A 45 15.46 -2.09 -2.47
C SER A 45 14.35 -1.03 -2.30
N LEU A 46 14.39 0.04 -3.11
CA LEU A 46 13.36 1.07 -3.15
C LEU A 46 11.99 0.53 -3.62
N GLU A 47 11.99 -0.24 -4.71
CA GLU A 47 10.78 -0.84 -5.28
C GLU A 47 10.19 -1.87 -4.32
N LYS A 48 11.05 -2.66 -3.67
CA LYS A 48 10.62 -3.57 -2.61
C LYS A 48 9.87 -2.83 -1.49
N ASN A 49 10.40 -1.72 -1.01
CA ASN A 49 9.76 -0.94 0.05
C ASN A 49 8.40 -0.37 -0.36
N VAL A 50 8.28 0.13 -1.59
CA VAL A 50 7.01 0.60 -2.15
C VAL A 50 5.98 -0.52 -2.11
N LEU A 51 6.33 -1.73 -2.57
CA LEU A 51 5.44 -2.89 -2.54
C LEU A 51 5.01 -3.28 -1.11
N LEU A 52 5.97 -3.40 -0.19
CA LEU A 52 5.72 -3.79 1.19
C LEU A 52 4.83 -2.78 1.93
N ILE A 53 5.09 -1.49 1.74
CA ILE A 53 4.29 -0.44 2.35
C ILE A 53 2.90 -0.45 1.72
N SER A 54 2.78 -0.52 0.39
CA SER A 54 1.49 -0.60 -0.29
C SER A 54 0.62 -1.73 0.25
N TYR A 55 1.17 -2.93 0.40
CA TYR A 55 0.47 -4.04 1.03
C TYR A 55 0.05 -3.73 2.47
N THR A 56 0.99 -3.23 3.28
CA THR A 56 0.73 -2.92 4.70
C THR A 56 -0.35 -1.85 4.87
N LEU A 57 -0.38 -0.84 4.01
CA LEU A 57 -1.39 0.21 4.03
C LEU A 57 -2.78 -0.33 3.70
N LEU A 58 -2.89 -1.16 2.67
CA LEU A 58 -4.15 -1.82 2.31
C LEU A 58 -4.63 -2.71 3.45
N LEU A 59 -3.76 -3.54 4.00
CA LEU A 59 -4.11 -4.45 5.09
C LEU A 59 -4.55 -3.70 6.36
N ASP A 60 -3.86 -2.62 6.74
CA ASP A 60 -4.28 -1.79 7.88
C ASP A 60 -5.63 -1.11 7.61
N HIS A 61 -5.86 -0.69 6.37
CA HIS A 61 -7.08 0.02 6.00
C HIS A 61 -8.30 -0.91 5.97
N THR A 62 -8.19 -2.05 5.30
CA THR A 62 -9.30 -2.98 5.04
C THR A 62 -9.47 -4.01 6.14
N GLY A 63 -8.39 -4.39 6.83
CA GLY A 63 -8.37 -5.56 7.71
C GLY A 63 -8.49 -6.90 6.96
N ASP A 64 -8.42 -6.89 5.63
CA ASP A 64 -8.60 -8.06 4.77
C ASP A 64 -7.35 -8.32 3.93
N SER A 65 -6.66 -9.42 4.25
CA SER A 65 -5.45 -9.85 3.54
C SER A 65 -5.72 -10.26 2.10
N ARG A 66 -6.91 -10.77 1.75
CA ARG A 66 -7.25 -11.15 0.37
C ARG A 66 -7.32 -9.92 -0.52
N ILE A 67 -7.95 -8.85 -0.05
CA ILE A 67 -8.02 -7.57 -0.77
C ILE A 67 -6.60 -7.02 -0.93
N ALA A 68 -5.81 -7.00 0.14
CA ALA A 68 -4.43 -6.51 0.09
C ALA A 68 -3.57 -7.30 -0.91
N GLU A 69 -3.58 -8.64 -0.87
CA GLU A 69 -2.82 -9.52 -1.79
C GLU A 69 -3.21 -9.36 -3.26
N ASN A 70 -4.48 -9.04 -3.55
CA ASN A 70 -4.95 -8.92 -4.92
C ASN A 70 -4.76 -7.54 -5.53
N SER A 71 -4.61 -6.51 -4.68
CA SER A 71 -4.60 -5.11 -5.14
C SER A 71 -3.29 -4.36 -4.86
N TYR A 72 -2.37 -4.88 -4.04
CA TYR A 72 -1.15 -4.16 -3.67
C TYR A 72 -0.26 -3.78 -4.85
N LEU A 73 -0.18 -4.61 -5.90
CA LEU A 73 0.62 -4.31 -7.08
C LEU A 73 0.11 -3.05 -7.80
N ARG A 74 -1.18 -3.01 -8.16
CA ARG A 74 -1.77 -1.81 -8.77
C ARG A 74 -1.76 -0.61 -7.83
N PHE A 75 -2.03 -0.83 -6.54
CA PHE A 75 -1.96 0.25 -5.56
C PHE A 75 -0.55 0.84 -5.45
N SER A 76 0.48 0.01 -5.61
CA SER A 76 1.88 0.44 -5.51
C SER A 76 2.28 1.43 -6.60
N GLU A 77 1.73 1.32 -7.81
CA GLU A 77 1.94 2.27 -8.89
C GLU A 77 1.46 3.67 -8.49
N ARG A 78 0.27 3.75 -7.89
CA ARG A 78 -0.28 5.02 -7.36
C ARG A 78 0.45 5.51 -6.11
N PHE A 79 0.86 4.60 -5.22
CA PHE A 79 1.58 4.97 -4.02
C PHE A 79 2.97 5.53 -4.33
N ARG A 80 3.63 5.00 -5.36
CA ARG A 80 4.97 5.42 -5.82
C ARG A 80 5.06 6.93 -6.07
N GLU A 81 4.00 7.54 -6.61
CA GLU A 81 3.95 9.00 -6.84
C GLU A 81 4.02 9.82 -5.55
N THR A 82 3.52 9.27 -4.44
CA THR A 82 3.50 9.94 -3.13
C THR A 82 4.74 9.60 -2.30
N PHE A 83 5.42 8.52 -2.67
CA PHE A 83 6.55 7.99 -1.96
C PHE A 83 7.81 8.76 -2.35
N THR A 84 8.17 9.78 -1.55
CA THR A 84 9.49 10.41 -1.64
C THR A 84 10.44 9.72 -0.67
N GLN A 85 11.71 9.56 -1.08
CA GLN A 85 12.70 8.75 -0.36
C GLN A 85 12.91 9.22 1.08
N ASP A 86 12.75 10.50 1.39
CA ASP A 86 13.05 11.02 2.72
C ASP A 86 11.88 10.90 3.70
N SER A 87 10.68 11.33 3.28
CA SER A 87 9.47 11.26 4.10
C SER A 87 8.21 11.32 3.26
N TRP A 88 7.12 10.76 3.77
CA TRP A 88 5.85 10.78 3.05
C TRP A 88 4.66 10.73 3.99
N PHE A 89 3.54 11.27 3.50
CA PHE A 89 2.23 11.20 4.13
C PHE A 89 1.21 10.69 3.11
N PHE A 90 0.32 9.81 3.54
CA PHE A 90 -0.71 9.22 2.70
C PHE A 90 -2.05 9.22 3.40
N LEU A 91 -3.05 9.86 2.80
CA LEU A 91 -4.39 9.98 3.37
C LEU A 91 -5.22 8.73 3.06
N SER A 92 -5.99 8.24 4.03
CA SER A 92 -6.78 7.01 3.86
C SER A 92 -7.89 7.11 2.82
N ASN A 93 -8.42 8.32 2.58
CA ASN A 93 -9.41 8.55 1.52
C ASN A 93 -8.86 8.19 0.12
N ARG A 94 -7.54 8.31 -0.11
CA ARG A 94 -6.91 7.89 -1.38
C ARG A 94 -6.91 6.37 -1.55
N ILE A 95 -6.91 5.61 -0.44
CA ILE A 95 -7.11 4.15 -0.46
C ILE A 95 -8.57 3.85 -0.81
N GLU A 96 -9.51 4.55 -0.19
CA GLU A 96 -10.95 4.39 -0.46
C GLU A 96 -11.29 4.68 -1.92
N THR A 97 -10.75 5.77 -2.50
CA THR A 97 -10.87 6.09 -3.92
C THR A 97 -10.30 4.99 -4.80
N PHE A 98 -9.10 4.49 -4.50
CA PHE A 98 -8.48 3.40 -5.23
C PHE A 98 -9.33 2.13 -5.21
N LEU A 99 -9.85 1.72 -4.06
CA LEU A 99 -10.65 0.50 -3.93
C LEU A 99 -11.95 0.59 -4.75
N LYS A 100 -12.63 1.74 -4.72
CA LYS A 100 -13.83 1.97 -5.54
C LYS A 100 -13.54 1.89 -7.04
N GLU A 101 -12.46 2.51 -7.49
CA GLU A 101 -12.04 2.46 -8.91
C GLU A 101 -11.66 1.03 -9.32
N TYR A 102 -10.95 0.30 -8.44
CA TYR A 102 -10.54 -1.08 -8.67
C TYR A 102 -11.74 -2.02 -8.79
N GLU A 103 -12.76 -1.86 -7.93
CA GLU A 103 -14.02 -2.60 -8.02
C GLU A 103 -14.78 -2.27 -9.31
N GLN A 104 -14.89 -0.99 -9.67
CA GLN A 104 -15.57 -0.57 -10.91
C GLN A 104 -14.91 -1.18 -12.14
N THR A 105 -13.58 -1.08 -12.25
CA THR A 105 -12.83 -1.68 -13.36
C THR A 105 -13.06 -3.18 -13.46
N LYS A 106 -13.15 -3.88 -12.31
CA LYS A 106 -13.41 -5.32 -12.30
C LYS A 106 -14.81 -5.67 -12.83
N LEU A 107 -15.82 -4.87 -12.48
CA LEU A 107 -17.18 -5.03 -12.98
C LEU A 107 -17.27 -4.77 -14.48
N ASP A 108 -16.60 -3.72 -14.95
CA ASP A 108 -16.58 -3.38 -16.38
C ASP A 108 -15.97 -4.52 -17.22
N PHE A 109 -14.85 -5.10 -16.77
CA PHE A 109 -14.23 -6.27 -17.42
C PHE A 109 -15.12 -7.53 -17.37
N GLN A 110 -15.86 -7.75 -16.29
CA GLN A 110 -16.80 -8.89 -16.22
C GLN A 110 -17.93 -8.71 -17.23
N TYR A 111 -18.46 -7.50 -17.36
CA TYR A 111 -19.53 -7.20 -18.32
C TYR A 111 -19.05 -7.35 -19.76
N GLU A 112 -17.85 -6.88 -20.11
CA GLU A 112 -17.27 -7.06 -21.45
C GLU A 112 -16.98 -8.53 -21.79
N SER A 113 -16.76 -9.40 -20.80
CA SER A 113 -16.46 -10.82 -21.03
C SER A 113 -17.69 -11.72 -21.26
N GLU A 114 -18.89 -11.21 -20.97
CA GLU A 114 -20.16 -11.93 -21.14
C GLU A 114 -20.83 -11.67 -22.50
N PHE A 115 -20.16 -10.95 -23.42
CA PHE A 115 -20.55 -10.74 -24.82
C PHE A 115 -19.54 -11.36 -25.79
#